data_AF-A0A7X2LUD3-F1
#
_entry.id   AF-A0A7X2LUD3-F1
#
_cell.length_a   1.000
_cell.length_b   1.000
_cell.length_c   1.000
_cell.angle_alpha   90.00
_cell.angle_beta   90.00
_cell.angle_gamma   90.00
#
_symmetry.space_group_name_H-M   'P 1'
#
loop_
_entity.id
_entity.type
_entity.pdbx_description
1 polymer ?
#
loop_
_entity_poly.entity_id
_entity_poly.type
_entity_poly.pdbx_seq_one_letter_code
_entity_poly.pdbx_strand_id
1 'polypeptide(L)'
;MIVVSILTALALEHAATSWHRKHQAHEAEDRIKAEIAYNLAELRKNIARNELEIKKFSELRELMRDAIEQGDDKTGQDKAAFTAELNRRHKEKTRGHFDLKVGTPVLRREAWEVAVASQAASWIDTAALQRYSSVYATQRDMTPFLNSTITTLSGPAVLGTMTQMSVKGTKTTREIFQFYADLCNTLQLLQGSMKDLESTITQNMGKA
;
A
#
# COMPACT_ATOMS: atom_id res chain seq x y z
N MET A 1 -12.39 63.63 12.72
CA MET A 1 -12.14 62.62 13.79
C MET A 1 -12.64 61.22 13.45
N ILE A 2 -13.73 61.05 12.69
CA ILE A 2 -14.30 59.73 12.35
C ILE A 2 -13.32 58.82 11.56
N VAL A 3 -12.50 59.40 10.68
CA VAL A 3 -11.55 58.64 9.83
C VAL A 3 -10.46 57.95 10.65
N VAL A 4 -9.91 58.61 11.67
CA VAL A 4 -8.86 58.03 12.53
C VAL A 4 -9.44 56.88 13.38
N SER A 5 -10.66 57.03 13.91
CA SER A 5 -11.33 55.95 14.64
C SER A 5 -11.66 54.74 13.78
N ILE A 6 -12.05 54.94 12.50
CA ILE A 6 -12.32 53.84 11.57
C ILE A 6 -11.02 53.11 11.19
N LEU A 7 -9.94 53.85 10.89
CA LEU A 7 -8.65 53.25 10.56
C LEU A 7 -8.07 52.44 11.74
N THR A 8 -8.18 52.95 12.96
CA THR A 8 -7.73 52.22 14.16
C THR A 8 -8.57 50.97 14.42
N ALA A 9 -9.89 51.02 14.22
CA ALA A 9 -10.76 49.85 14.36
C ALA A 9 -10.43 48.77 13.31
N LEU A 10 -10.26 49.17 12.04
CA LEU A 10 -9.85 48.26 10.95
C LEU A 10 -8.48 47.62 11.21
N ALA A 11 -7.53 48.39 11.73
CA ALA A 11 -6.21 47.87 12.07
C ALA A 11 -6.28 46.81 13.20
N LEU A 12 -7.13 47.03 14.20
CA LEU A 12 -7.28 46.13 15.34
C LEU A 12 -8.03 44.84 14.95
N GLU A 13 -9.05 44.95 14.09
CA GLU A 13 -9.75 43.82 13.49
C GLU A 13 -8.82 42.98 12.60
N HIS A 14 -7.99 43.63 11.79
CA HIS A 14 -6.99 42.95 10.98
C HIS A 14 -5.94 42.22 11.84
N ALA A 15 -5.47 42.84 12.93
CA ALA A 15 -4.50 42.22 13.83
C ALA A 15 -5.08 40.99 14.54
N ALA A 16 -6.31 41.10 15.07
CA ALA A 16 -7.00 39.98 15.72
C ALA A 16 -7.27 38.83 14.73
N THR A 17 -7.72 39.16 13.52
CA THR A 17 -7.98 38.18 12.46
C THR A 17 -6.69 37.51 12.00
N SER A 18 -5.60 38.27 11.85
CA SER A 18 -4.29 37.72 11.47
C SER A 18 -3.73 36.77 12.53
N TRP A 19 -3.83 37.13 13.81
CA TRP A 19 -3.39 36.27 14.91
C TRP A 19 -4.20 34.97 14.97
N HIS A 20 -5.53 35.07 14.90
CA HIS A 20 -6.41 33.90 14.91
C HIS A 20 -6.10 32.94 13.73
N ARG A 21 -5.91 33.48 12.53
CA ARG A 21 -5.58 32.68 11.33
C ARG A 21 -4.19 32.04 11.42
N LYS A 22 -3.20 32.72 11.97
CA LYS A 22 -1.87 32.12 12.24
C LYS A 22 -1.95 30.98 13.24
N HIS A 23 -2.76 31.12 14.29
CA HIS A 23 -2.95 30.06 15.27
C HIS A 23 -3.63 28.83 14.63
N GLN A 24 -4.69 29.04 13.83
CA GLN A 24 -5.35 27.98 13.06
C GLN A 24 -4.40 27.31 12.06
N ALA A 25 -3.50 28.07 11.43
CA ALA A 25 -2.50 27.52 10.51
C ALA A 25 -1.51 26.58 11.22
N HIS A 26 -1.03 26.97 12.41
CA HIS A 26 -0.16 26.12 13.23
C HIS A 26 -0.87 24.84 13.66
N GLU A 27 -2.10 24.93 14.14
CA GLU A 27 -2.87 23.75 14.54
C GLU A 27 -3.14 22.82 13.34
N ALA A 28 -3.48 23.38 12.18
CA ALA A 28 -3.67 22.63 10.94
C ALA A 28 -2.37 21.94 10.51
N GLU A 29 -1.23 22.62 10.61
CA GLU A 29 0.08 22.06 10.30
C GLU A 29 0.44 20.88 11.21
N ASP A 30 0.21 21.00 12.52
CA ASP A 30 0.48 19.91 13.47
C ASP A 30 -0.38 18.69 13.20
N ARG A 31 -1.67 18.90 12.87
CA ARG A 31 -2.58 17.82 12.47
C ARG A 31 -2.14 17.15 11.17
N ILE A 32 -1.72 17.93 10.17
CA ILE A 32 -1.18 17.39 8.90
C ILE A 32 0.07 16.55 9.16
N LYS A 33 1.03 17.05 9.95
CA LYS A 33 2.25 16.31 10.28
C LYS A 33 1.93 14.99 10.99
N ALA A 34 1.01 15.02 11.96
CA ALA A 34 0.58 13.82 12.67
C ALA A 34 -0.09 12.80 11.73
N GLU A 35 -0.95 13.26 10.82
CA GLU A 35 -1.60 12.39 9.83
C GLU A 35 -0.60 11.78 8.85
N ILE A 36 0.35 12.56 8.34
CA ILE A 36 1.40 12.06 7.44
C ILE A 36 2.27 11.02 8.17
N ALA A 37 2.64 11.27 9.42
CA ALA A 37 3.40 10.31 10.23
C ALA A 37 2.63 9.01 10.47
N TYR A 38 1.33 9.11 10.74
CA TYR A 38 0.45 7.95 10.86
C TYR A 38 0.38 7.15 9.55
N ASN A 39 0.14 7.83 8.42
CA ASN A 39 0.09 7.20 7.11
C ASN A 39 1.41 6.49 6.77
N LEU A 40 2.56 7.10 7.09
CA LEU A 40 3.88 6.50 6.89
C LEU A 40 4.06 5.23 7.74
N ALA A 41 3.62 5.25 9.00
CA ALA A 41 3.69 4.09 9.87
C ALA A 41 2.80 2.93 9.37
N GLU A 42 1.57 3.23 8.95
CA GLU A 42 0.67 2.23 8.35
C GLU A 42 1.24 1.69 7.02
N LEU A 43 1.85 2.52 6.20
CA LEU A 43 2.53 2.09 4.98
C LEU A 43 3.66 1.11 5.26
N ARG A 44 4.59 1.45 6.16
CA ARG A 44 5.71 0.59 6.58
C ARG A 44 5.26 -0.76 7.13
N LYS A 45 4.21 -0.75 7.94
CA LYS A 45 3.61 -1.97 8.49
C LYS A 45 3.07 -2.89 7.39
N ASN A 46 2.42 -2.34 6.37
CA ASN A 46 1.90 -3.12 5.26
C ASN A 46 3.00 -3.59 4.30
N ILE A 47 4.03 -2.77 4.07
CA ILE A 47 5.28 -3.16 3.38
C ILE A 47 5.90 -4.40 4.03
N ALA A 48 6.08 -4.39 5.36
CA ALA A 48 6.67 -5.53 6.07
C ALA A 48 5.80 -6.80 5.99
N ARG A 49 4.47 -6.66 6.08
CA ARG A 49 3.54 -7.79 5.91
C ARG A 49 3.63 -8.39 4.51
N ASN A 50 3.66 -7.55 3.49
CA ASN A 50 3.70 -8.00 2.10
C ASN A 50 5.04 -8.66 1.75
N GLU A 51 6.15 -8.25 2.36
CA GLU A 51 7.44 -8.94 2.20
C GLU A 51 7.40 -10.40 2.67
N LEU A 52 6.69 -10.68 3.77
CA LEU A 52 6.52 -12.04 4.27
C LEU A 52 5.71 -12.90 3.29
N GLU A 53 4.63 -12.35 2.72
CA GLU A 53 3.83 -13.07 1.72
C GLU A 53 4.58 -13.24 0.40
N ILE A 54 5.31 -12.24 -0.09
CA ILE A 54 6.16 -12.35 -1.27
C ILE A 54 7.18 -13.49 -1.08
N LYS A 55 7.84 -13.56 0.07
CA LYS A 55 8.79 -14.63 0.37
C LYS A 55 8.12 -16.01 0.34
N LYS A 56 6.95 -16.14 0.97
CA LYS A 56 6.17 -17.38 0.99
C LYS A 56 5.79 -17.84 -0.42
N PHE A 57 5.26 -16.96 -1.27
CA PHE A 57 4.91 -17.34 -2.65
C PHE A 57 6.13 -17.57 -3.53
N SER A 58 7.24 -16.88 -3.28
CA SER A 58 8.51 -17.15 -3.94
C SER A 58 8.96 -18.57 -3.64
N GLU A 59 8.98 -19.01 -2.38
CA GLU A 59 9.36 -20.39 -2.03
C GLU A 59 8.45 -21.45 -2.68
N LEU A 60 7.16 -21.17 -2.82
CA LEU A 60 6.22 -22.05 -3.49
C LEU A 60 6.45 -22.08 -5.01
N ARG A 61 6.75 -20.93 -5.61
CA ARG A 61 7.15 -20.82 -7.02
C ARG A 61 8.42 -21.63 -7.30
N GLU A 62 9.44 -21.50 -6.45
CA GLU A 62 10.70 -22.25 -6.57
C GLU A 62 10.43 -23.76 -6.49
N LEU A 63 9.61 -24.22 -5.51
CA LEU A 63 9.23 -25.63 -5.40
C LEU A 63 8.58 -26.15 -6.70
N MET A 64 7.68 -25.36 -7.31
CA MET A 64 7.03 -25.77 -8.56
C MET A 64 8.00 -25.73 -9.75
N ARG A 65 8.95 -24.80 -9.78
CA ARG A 65 9.98 -24.75 -10.83
C ARG A 65 10.87 -26.00 -10.77
N ASP A 66 11.40 -26.31 -9.60
CA ASP A 66 12.24 -27.49 -9.39
C ASP A 66 11.47 -28.78 -9.75
N ALA A 67 10.16 -28.77 -9.50
CA ALA A 67 9.30 -29.89 -9.86
C ALA A 67 9.06 -30.05 -11.37
N ILE A 68 9.05 -28.96 -12.12
CA ILE A 68 8.99 -28.99 -13.58
C ILE A 68 10.31 -29.55 -14.11
N GLU A 69 11.45 -29.02 -13.66
CA GLU A 69 12.78 -29.43 -14.10
C GLU A 69 13.07 -30.92 -13.81
N GLN A 70 12.65 -31.43 -12.65
CA GLN A 70 12.87 -32.83 -12.26
C GLN A 70 11.79 -33.80 -12.78
N GLY A 71 10.66 -33.26 -13.24
CA GLY A 71 9.46 -34.04 -13.59
C GLY A 71 9.37 -34.41 -15.08
N ASP A 72 10.03 -33.68 -15.96
CA ASP A 72 9.89 -33.82 -17.41
C ASP A 72 10.36 -35.20 -17.95
N ASP A 73 11.38 -35.79 -17.33
CA ASP A 73 11.94 -37.09 -17.74
C ASP A 73 11.23 -38.30 -17.11
N LYS A 74 10.30 -38.08 -16.16
CA LYS A 74 9.66 -39.17 -15.40
C LYS A 74 8.44 -39.72 -16.14
N THR A 75 8.33 -41.04 -16.22
CA THR A 75 7.20 -41.74 -16.84
C THR A 75 6.66 -42.87 -15.95
N GLY A 76 5.46 -43.38 -16.25
CA GLY A 76 4.88 -44.53 -15.55
C GLY A 76 4.76 -44.33 -14.03
N GLN A 77 5.18 -45.35 -13.26
CA GLN A 77 5.09 -45.36 -11.80
C GLN A 77 5.98 -44.29 -11.13
N ASP A 78 7.13 -43.97 -11.73
CA ASP A 78 8.05 -42.95 -11.19
C ASP A 78 7.41 -41.55 -11.23
N LYS A 79 6.63 -41.26 -12.27
CA LYS A 79 5.87 -40.00 -12.37
C LYS A 79 4.77 -39.92 -11.30
N ALA A 80 4.08 -41.03 -11.04
CA ALA A 80 3.05 -41.09 -10.01
C ALA A 80 3.63 -40.88 -8.60
N ALA A 81 4.74 -41.56 -8.29
CA ALA A 81 5.44 -41.40 -7.01
C ALA A 81 5.97 -39.97 -6.83
N PHE A 82 6.58 -39.40 -7.86
CA PHE A 82 7.07 -38.02 -7.85
C PHE A 82 5.94 -37.00 -7.63
N THR A 83 4.81 -37.17 -8.32
CA THR A 83 3.64 -36.28 -8.16
C THR A 83 3.06 -36.36 -6.75
N ALA A 84 3.00 -37.56 -6.16
CA ALA A 84 2.53 -37.73 -4.79
C ALA A 84 3.45 -37.03 -3.77
N GLU A 85 4.77 -37.16 -3.94
CA GLU A 85 5.77 -36.48 -3.10
C GLU A 85 5.73 -34.95 -3.26
N LEU A 86 5.58 -34.46 -4.50
CA LEU A 86 5.42 -33.02 -4.77
C LEU A 86 4.18 -32.47 -4.07
N ASN A 87 3.04 -33.15 -4.20
CA ASN A 87 1.80 -32.76 -3.54
C ASN A 87 1.94 -32.77 -2.01
N ARG A 88 2.68 -33.73 -1.44
CA ARG A 88 2.98 -33.77 0.00
C ARG A 88 3.79 -32.54 0.42
N ARG A 89 4.90 -32.23 -0.26
CA ARG A 89 5.74 -31.04 0.04
C ARG A 89 4.98 -29.73 -0.11
N HIS A 90 4.16 -29.63 -1.15
CA HIS A 90 3.30 -28.47 -1.38
C HIS A 90 2.29 -28.30 -0.24
N LYS A 91 1.62 -29.38 0.17
CA LYS A 91 0.68 -29.39 1.30
C LYS A 91 1.37 -29.02 2.61
N GLU A 92 2.61 -29.45 2.83
CA GLU A 92 3.39 -29.09 4.02
C GLU A 92 3.75 -27.60 4.04
N LYS A 93 4.23 -27.05 2.93
CA LYS A 93 4.53 -25.61 2.81
C LYS A 93 3.28 -24.73 2.92
N THR A 94 2.13 -25.22 2.49
CA THR A 94 0.84 -24.52 2.59
C THR A 94 0.07 -24.87 3.88
N ARG A 95 0.57 -25.77 4.73
CA ARG A 95 -0.18 -26.28 5.91
C ARG A 95 -1.58 -26.77 5.54
N GLY A 96 -1.73 -27.33 4.34
CA GLY A 96 -2.99 -27.86 3.83
C GLY A 96 -4.04 -26.83 3.40
N HIS A 97 -3.73 -25.53 3.39
CA HIS A 97 -4.65 -24.51 2.89
C HIS A 97 -3.90 -23.37 2.18
N PHE A 98 -4.51 -22.86 1.11
CA PHE A 98 -3.99 -21.67 0.45
C PHE A 98 -4.57 -20.42 1.10
N ASP A 99 -3.71 -19.53 1.57
CA ASP A 99 -4.09 -18.24 2.17
C ASP A 99 -3.25 -17.13 1.55
N LEU A 100 -3.90 -16.02 1.19
CA LEU A 100 -3.29 -14.83 0.58
C LEU A 100 -3.58 -13.63 1.48
N LYS A 101 -2.56 -13.16 2.21
CA LYS A 101 -2.70 -12.06 3.17
C LYS A 101 -2.10 -10.77 2.63
N VAL A 102 -2.85 -10.06 1.80
CA VAL A 102 -2.39 -8.77 1.27
C VAL A 102 -2.59 -7.68 2.32
N GLY A 103 -1.50 -7.02 2.72
CA GLY A 103 -1.52 -5.82 3.53
C GLY A 103 -1.85 -4.59 2.69
N THR A 104 -2.87 -3.83 3.10
CA THR A 104 -3.35 -2.65 2.37
C THR A 104 -3.37 -1.46 3.34
N PRO A 105 -2.63 -0.38 3.05
CA PRO A 105 -2.60 0.77 3.94
C PRO A 105 -3.89 1.58 3.81
N VAL A 106 -4.42 2.04 4.95
CA VAL A 106 -5.48 3.05 4.99
C VAL A 106 -4.82 4.41 5.08
N LEU A 107 -4.78 5.13 3.95
CA LEU A 107 -4.18 6.46 3.85
C LEU A 107 -5.25 7.53 4.14
N ARG A 108 -5.07 8.22 5.26
CA ARG A 108 -5.95 9.32 5.71
C ARG A 108 -5.66 10.61 4.95
N ARG A 109 -6.68 11.46 4.84
CA ARG A 109 -6.58 12.79 4.19
C ARG A 109 -7.35 13.88 4.90
N GLU A 110 -7.94 13.56 6.06
CA GLU A 110 -8.92 14.41 6.71
C GLU A 110 -8.29 15.71 7.22
N ALA A 111 -7.07 15.65 7.75
CA ALA A 111 -6.34 16.83 8.21
C ALA A 111 -6.08 17.82 7.07
N TRP A 112 -5.71 17.32 5.89
CA TRP A 112 -5.51 18.15 4.70
C TRP A 112 -6.81 18.77 4.20
N GLU A 113 -7.88 17.98 4.08
CA GLU A 113 -9.17 18.46 3.62
C GLU A 113 -9.75 19.54 4.55
N VAL A 114 -9.63 19.34 5.87
CA VAL A 114 -10.04 20.33 6.87
C VAL A 114 -9.19 21.60 6.78
N ALA A 115 -7.87 21.49 6.60
CA ALA A 115 -6.98 22.65 6.46
C ALA A 115 -7.30 23.48 5.22
N VAL A 116 -7.66 22.83 4.10
CA VAL A 116 -8.09 23.51 2.87
C VAL A 116 -9.47 24.15 3.06
N ALA A 117 -10.44 23.40 3.60
CA ALA A 117 -11.81 23.89 3.78
C ALA A 117 -11.91 25.07 4.75
N SER A 118 -11.11 25.06 5.83
CA SER A 118 -11.03 26.15 6.80
C SER A 118 -10.18 27.34 6.32
N GLN A 119 -9.57 27.26 5.13
CA GLN A 119 -8.59 28.21 4.60
C GLN A 119 -7.30 28.35 5.44
N ALA A 120 -7.12 27.55 6.49
CA ALA A 120 -5.91 27.53 7.31
C ALA A 120 -4.66 27.24 6.47
N ALA A 121 -4.80 26.42 5.41
CA ALA A 121 -3.74 26.12 4.45
C ALA A 121 -3.14 27.37 3.79
N SER A 122 -3.92 28.44 3.59
CA SER A 122 -3.42 29.69 2.98
C SER A 122 -2.50 30.51 3.88
N TRP A 123 -2.45 30.16 5.17
CA TRP A 123 -1.63 30.82 6.20
C TRP A 123 -0.43 29.96 6.64
N ILE A 124 -0.29 28.75 6.09
CA ILE A 124 0.88 27.89 6.27
C ILE A 124 2.03 28.44 5.42
N ASP A 125 3.27 28.29 5.91
CA ASP A 125 4.46 28.63 5.13
C ASP A 125 4.44 27.96 3.73
N THR A 126 4.81 28.71 2.70
CA THR A 126 4.67 28.24 1.30
C THR A 126 5.52 26.99 1.03
N ALA A 127 6.72 26.90 1.60
CA ALA A 127 7.57 25.73 1.40
C ALA A 127 6.99 24.51 2.11
N ALA A 128 6.42 24.68 3.32
CA ALA A 128 5.72 23.60 4.02
C ALA A 128 4.46 23.14 3.27
N LEU A 129 3.65 24.09 2.80
CA LEU A 129 2.44 23.80 2.03
C LEU A 129 2.75 23.01 0.75
N GLN A 130 3.81 23.39 0.02
CA GLN A 130 4.27 22.65 -1.16
C GLN A 130 4.63 21.20 -0.81
N ARG A 131 5.40 20.96 0.26
CA ARG A 131 5.77 19.61 0.70
C ARG A 131 4.54 18.77 1.07
N TYR A 132 3.61 19.32 1.86
CA TYR A 132 2.38 18.61 2.21
C TYR A 132 1.51 18.32 0.99
N SER A 133 1.32 19.31 0.12
CA SER A 133 0.53 19.12 -1.11
C SER A 133 1.12 18.03 -2.01
N SER A 134 2.44 17.95 -2.12
CA SER A 134 3.11 16.90 -2.89
C SER A 134 2.84 15.52 -2.29
N VAL A 135 2.90 15.38 -0.96
CA VAL A 135 2.60 14.12 -0.28
C VAL A 135 1.16 13.66 -0.56
N TYR A 136 0.17 14.55 -0.37
CA TYR A 136 -1.23 14.20 -0.58
C TYR A 136 -1.57 13.96 -2.06
N ALA A 137 -0.93 14.68 -2.98
CA ALA A 137 -1.08 14.43 -4.41
C ALA A 137 -0.63 13.02 -4.78
N THR A 138 0.57 12.61 -4.33
CA THR A 138 1.08 11.25 -4.58
C THR A 138 0.20 10.17 -3.94
N GLN A 139 -0.29 10.39 -2.71
CA GLN A 139 -1.23 9.46 -2.06
C GLN A 139 -2.54 9.31 -2.86
N ARG A 140 -3.10 10.43 -3.33
CA ARG A 140 -4.31 10.44 -4.14
C ARG A 140 -4.12 9.66 -5.44
N ASP A 141 -2.99 9.86 -6.11
CA ASP A 141 -2.70 9.22 -7.41
C ASP A 141 -2.45 7.71 -7.25
N MET A 142 -1.93 7.26 -6.11
CA MET A 142 -1.71 5.85 -5.82
C MET A 142 -2.95 5.09 -5.33
N THR A 143 -3.92 5.78 -4.72
CA THR A 143 -5.09 5.11 -4.14
C THR A 143 -5.86 4.24 -5.15
N PRO A 144 -6.15 4.71 -6.38
CA PRO A 144 -6.79 3.88 -7.41
C PRO A 144 -5.98 2.62 -7.76
N PHE A 145 -4.65 2.76 -7.87
CA PHE A 145 -3.77 1.65 -8.15
C PHE A 145 -3.84 0.60 -7.05
N LEU A 146 -3.67 1.00 -5.78
CA LEU A 146 -3.77 0.10 -4.62
C LEU A 146 -5.11 -0.65 -4.61
N ASN A 147 -6.22 0.07 -4.79
CA ASN A 147 -7.57 -0.52 -4.82
C ASN A 147 -7.77 -1.51 -5.97
N SER A 148 -7.24 -1.20 -7.15
CA SER A 148 -7.32 -2.09 -8.32
C SER A 148 -6.55 -3.39 -8.08
N THR A 149 -5.33 -3.31 -7.54
CA THR A 149 -4.51 -4.47 -7.26
C THR A 149 -5.15 -5.39 -6.22
N ILE A 150 -5.77 -4.81 -5.18
CA ILE A 150 -6.51 -5.59 -4.18
C ILE A 150 -7.67 -6.33 -4.84
N THR A 151 -8.42 -5.64 -5.70
CA THR A 151 -9.56 -6.24 -6.40
C THR A 151 -9.12 -7.38 -7.33
N THR A 152 -7.98 -7.23 -8.01
CA THR A 152 -7.38 -8.29 -8.83
C THR A 152 -6.95 -9.48 -7.97
N LEU A 153 -6.26 -9.24 -6.85
CA LEU A 153 -5.77 -10.28 -5.94
C LEU A 153 -6.90 -11.04 -5.23
N SER A 154 -8.03 -10.39 -4.99
CA SER A 154 -9.24 -11.01 -4.45
C SER A 154 -10.26 -11.41 -5.52
N GLY A 155 -9.87 -11.37 -6.79
CA GLY A 155 -10.78 -11.56 -7.92
C GLY A 155 -11.17 -13.01 -8.20
N PRO A 156 -12.20 -13.24 -9.04
CA PRO A 156 -12.68 -14.58 -9.37
C PRO A 156 -11.63 -15.54 -9.94
N ALA A 157 -10.65 -15.02 -10.70
CA ALA A 157 -9.57 -15.84 -11.25
C ALA A 157 -8.66 -16.43 -10.17
N VAL A 158 -8.30 -15.61 -9.17
CA VAL A 158 -7.49 -16.05 -8.03
C VAL A 158 -8.30 -17.03 -7.18
N LEU A 159 -9.52 -16.67 -6.79
CA LEU A 159 -10.40 -17.53 -5.97
C LEU A 159 -10.72 -18.86 -6.67
N GLY A 160 -10.97 -18.83 -7.98
CA GLY A 160 -11.22 -20.00 -8.79
C GLY A 160 -10.01 -20.93 -8.82
N THR A 161 -8.80 -20.38 -9.00
CA THR A 161 -7.55 -21.16 -8.97
C THR A 161 -7.31 -21.76 -7.58
N MET A 162 -7.47 -20.97 -6.51
CA MET A 162 -7.38 -21.48 -5.13
C MET A 162 -8.36 -22.63 -4.85
N THR A 163 -9.59 -22.49 -5.34
CA THR A 163 -10.64 -23.51 -5.19
C THR A 163 -10.28 -24.78 -5.96
N GLN A 164 -9.80 -24.66 -7.20
CA GLN A 164 -9.37 -25.81 -8.02
C GLN A 164 -8.16 -26.52 -7.43
N MET A 165 -7.24 -25.79 -6.80
CA MET A 165 -6.12 -26.38 -6.06
C MET A 165 -6.59 -27.13 -4.80
N SER A 166 -7.64 -26.65 -4.15
CA SER A 166 -8.21 -27.26 -2.93
C SER A 166 -9.12 -28.46 -3.25
N VAL A 167 -9.82 -28.43 -4.39
CA VAL A 167 -10.75 -29.47 -4.83
C VAL A 167 -10.09 -30.33 -5.90
N LYS A 168 -9.47 -31.44 -5.47
CA LYS A 168 -9.01 -32.56 -6.32
C LYS A 168 -7.97 -32.25 -7.42
N GLY A 169 -7.28 -31.10 -7.38
CA GLY A 169 -6.00 -30.92 -8.08
C GLY A 169 -6.07 -31.09 -9.60
N THR A 170 -7.03 -30.42 -10.24
CA THR A 170 -7.18 -30.45 -11.71
C THR A 170 -6.13 -29.62 -12.46
N LYS A 171 -5.29 -28.88 -11.73
CA LYS A 171 -4.23 -28.02 -12.28
C LYS A 171 -2.92 -28.79 -12.43
N THR A 172 -2.26 -28.60 -13.57
CA THR A 172 -0.91 -29.10 -13.81
C THR A 172 0.12 -28.32 -12.97
N THR A 173 1.28 -28.91 -12.69
CA THR A 173 2.40 -28.23 -12.00
C THR A 173 2.79 -26.92 -12.67
N ARG A 174 2.75 -26.87 -14.01
CA ARG A 174 3.05 -25.66 -14.78
C ARG A 174 2.03 -24.55 -14.58
N GLU A 175 0.74 -24.89 -14.51
CA GLU A 175 -0.30 -23.91 -14.20
C GLU A 175 -0.18 -23.39 -12.75
N ILE A 176 0.18 -24.26 -11.79
CA ILE A 176 0.41 -23.84 -10.40
C ILE A 176 1.65 -22.93 -10.31
N PHE A 177 2.73 -23.26 -11.03
CA PHE A 177 3.89 -22.39 -11.15
C PHE A 177 3.52 -21.01 -11.69
N GLN A 178 2.78 -20.96 -12.81
CA GLN A 178 2.36 -19.70 -13.42
C GLN A 178 1.53 -18.87 -12.44
N PHE A 179 0.58 -19.50 -11.75
CA PHE A 179 -0.22 -18.84 -10.72
C PHE A 179 0.65 -18.21 -9.60
N TYR A 180 1.67 -18.92 -9.11
CA TYR A 180 2.59 -18.37 -8.12
C TYR A 180 3.50 -17.28 -8.66
N ALA A 181 3.94 -17.40 -9.92
CA ALA A 181 4.69 -16.35 -10.58
C ALA A 181 3.85 -15.06 -10.71
N ASP A 182 2.60 -15.18 -11.16
CA ASP A 182 1.69 -14.04 -11.33
C ASP A 182 1.38 -13.37 -9.98
N LEU A 183 1.13 -14.15 -8.93
CA LEU A 183 0.95 -13.63 -7.57
C LEU A 183 2.20 -12.92 -7.05
N CYS A 184 3.38 -13.53 -7.21
CA CYS A 184 4.65 -12.90 -6.80
C CYS A 184 4.84 -11.56 -7.52
N ASN A 185 4.68 -11.55 -8.85
CA ASN A 185 4.86 -10.34 -9.66
C ASN A 185 3.88 -9.24 -9.25
N THR A 186 2.61 -9.59 -9.03
CA THR A 186 1.58 -8.63 -8.60
C THR A 186 1.89 -8.07 -7.21
N LEU A 187 2.29 -8.91 -6.25
CA LEU A 187 2.68 -8.48 -4.91
C LEU A 187 3.96 -7.64 -4.93
N GLN A 188 4.94 -7.97 -5.77
CA GLN A 188 6.15 -7.19 -5.95
C GLN A 188 5.87 -5.81 -6.55
N LEU A 189 4.96 -5.73 -7.51
CA LEU A 189 4.52 -4.45 -8.07
C LEU A 189 3.85 -3.59 -6.99
N LEU A 190 2.92 -4.17 -6.23
CA LEU A 190 2.27 -3.50 -5.10
C LEU A 190 3.30 -3.00 -4.07
N GLN A 191 4.27 -3.86 -3.72
CA GLN A 191 5.36 -3.54 -2.81
C GLN A 191 6.23 -2.39 -3.32
N GLY A 192 6.56 -2.40 -4.62
CA GLY A 192 7.31 -1.34 -5.28
C GLY A 192 6.60 0.00 -5.14
N SER A 193 5.32 0.06 -5.52
CA SER A 193 4.54 1.29 -5.41
C SER A 193 4.43 1.79 -3.96
N MET A 194 4.25 0.91 -2.99
CA MET A 194 4.25 1.32 -1.58
C MET A 194 5.60 1.86 -1.11
N LYS A 195 6.73 1.28 -1.55
CA LYS A 195 8.07 1.80 -1.26
C LYS A 195 8.32 3.14 -1.92
N ASP A 196 7.82 3.35 -3.13
CA ASP A 196 7.92 4.64 -3.83
C ASP A 196 7.15 5.74 -3.07
N LEU A 197 5.96 5.43 -2.54
CA LEU A 197 5.23 6.35 -1.67
C LEU A 197 5.98 6.63 -0.36
N GLU A 198 6.53 5.60 0.27
CA GLU A 198 7.29 5.73 1.51
C GLU A 198 8.48 6.67 1.31
N SER A 199 9.21 6.47 0.21
CA SER A 199 10.33 7.31 -0.21
C SER A 199 9.87 8.76 -0.43
N THR A 200 8.78 8.95 -1.16
CA THR A 200 8.22 10.29 -1.43
C THR A 200 7.81 11.02 -0.15
N ILE A 201 7.12 10.34 0.76
CA ILE A 201 6.75 10.90 2.07
C ILE A 201 8.00 11.25 2.87
N THR A 202 8.96 10.32 2.96
CA THR A 202 10.19 10.53 3.73
C THR A 202 11.02 11.69 3.19
N GLN A 203 11.15 11.82 1.86
CA GLN A 203 11.89 12.92 1.22
C GLN A 203 11.23 14.28 1.42
N ASN A 204 9.89 14.35 1.40
CA ASN A 204 9.16 15.59 1.61
C ASN A 204 9.06 15.97 3.10
N MET A 205 9.11 15.02 4.02
CA MET A 205 9.04 15.29 5.46
C MET A 205 10.42 15.43 6.12
N GLY A 206 11.48 14.88 5.52
CA GLY A 206 12.86 14.94 6.05
C GLY A 206 13.65 16.19 5.64
N LYS A 207 13.13 17.02 4.73
CA LYS A 207 13.70 18.33 4.39
C LYS A 207 13.18 19.39 5.37
N ALA A 208 13.78 19.42 6.57
CA ALA A 208 13.64 20.49 7.54
C ALA A 208 14.91 21.36 7.54
#